data_AF-A0A0K0DQI0-F1
#
_entry.id   AF-A0A0K0DQI0-F1
#
_cell.length_a   1.000
_cell.length_b   1.000
_cell.length_c   1.000
_cell.angle_alpha   90.00
_cell.angle_beta   90.00
_cell.angle_gamma   90.00
#
_symmetry.space_group_name_H-M   'P 1'
#
loop_
_entity.id
_entity.type
_entity.pdbx_description
1 polymer ?
#
loop_
_entity_poly.entity_id
_entity_poly.type
_entity_poly.pdbx_seq_one_letter_code
_entity_poly.pdbx_strand_id
1 'polypeptide(L)'
;MKSNFALECIYHDNFEFTPVNGRGNFFEIDIIGDPRNLDKANEELGLAFDESDICYYKDLFLNKLNRNPTDVELFDLAQSNSEHSRHWFFRGRLYVDGEERKVNRFRFDISLPFFVEFGWLKGGDFHAGYSSAIRGFDSLLLFPSNPTTTSAMHLRKVLRHITYSAETHNFPTAICPFQGATTGTGGRIRDTHATGRGSHEIAGVAGYSFGNLHLPDYRMPWEDEDEYPCAFSHPNNVRL
;
A
#
# COMPACT_ATOMS: atom_id res chain seq x y z
N MET A 1 -28.84 4.25 -11.99
CA MET A 1 -27.60 4.06 -11.21
C MET A 1 -27.58 2.59 -10.82
N LYS A 2 -26.64 1.78 -11.31
CA LYS A 2 -26.52 0.38 -10.83
C LYS A 2 -26.04 0.48 -9.38
N SER A 3 -26.72 -0.18 -8.44
CA SER A 3 -26.31 -0.19 -7.03
C SER A 3 -24.89 -0.73 -6.91
N ASN A 4 -24.04 -0.06 -6.15
CA ASN A 4 -22.72 -0.58 -5.82
C ASN A 4 -22.87 -1.59 -4.68
N PHE A 5 -23.03 -2.88 -5.02
CA PHE A 5 -23.21 -3.95 -4.04
C PHE A 5 -22.09 -4.06 -2.99
N ALA A 6 -20.90 -3.50 -3.25
CA ALA A 6 -19.81 -3.49 -2.27
C ALA A 6 -19.98 -2.42 -1.18
N LEU A 7 -20.79 -1.38 -1.42
CA LEU A 7 -20.87 -0.21 -0.55
C LEU A 7 -22.29 0.17 -0.14
N GLU A 8 -23.30 -0.32 -0.84
CA GLU A 8 -24.68 0.08 -0.68
C GLU A 8 -25.55 -1.12 -0.32
N CYS A 9 -26.47 -0.90 0.61
CA CYS A 9 -27.53 -1.83 0.95
C CYS A 9 -28.89 -1.14 0.69
N ILE A 10 -29.83 -1.87 0.12
CA ILE A 10 -31.20 -1.40 -0.11
C ILE A 10 -32.08 -1.91 1.03
N TYR A 11 -32.70 -0.99 1.76
CA TYR A 11 -33.68 -1.31 2.79
C TYR A 11 -35.08 -1.14 2.22
N HIS A 12 -35.95 -2.11 2.49
CA HIS A 12 -37.35 -2.08 2.07
C HIS A 12 -38.30 -1.61 3.18
N ASP A 13 -37.83 -1.61 4.42
CA ASP A 13 -38.59 -1.20 5.60
C ASP A 13 -38.00 0.06 6.22
N ASN A 14 -38.78 0.76 7.05
CA ASN A 14 -38.27 1.81 7.92
C ASN A 14 -37.52 1.18 9.10
N PHE A 15 -36.32 1.68 9.40
CA PHE A 15 -35.49 1.19 10.50
C PHE A 15 -34.90 2.34 11.29
N GLU A 16 -34.61 2.08 12.57
CA GLU A 16 -33.92 3.01 13.46
C GLU A 16 -32.49 2.55 13.67
N PHE A 17 -31.55 3.50 13.63
CA PHE A 17 -30.16 3.21 13.94
C PHE A 17 -29.96 3.21 15.46
N THR A 18 -29.43 2.11 15.99
CA THR A 18 -28.96 2.08 17.37
C THR A 18 -27.48 2.44 17.41
N PRO A 19 -27.07 3.58 18.00
CA PRO A 19 -25.66 3.92 18.11
C PRO A 19 -24.97 2.95 19.06
N VAL A 20 -23.94 2.27 18.55
CA VAL A 20 -23.05 1.45 19.38
C VAL A 20 -21.99 2.38 19.99
N ASN A 21 -22.07 2.57 21.30
CA ASN A 21 -21.12 3.40 22.05
C ASN A 21 -20.19 2.49 22.87
N GLY A 22 -18.87 2.64 22.69
CA GLY A 22 -17.87 1.88 23.44
C GLY A 22 -16.67 1.48 22.60
N ARG A 23 -15.63 0.94 23.25
CA ARG A 23 -14.53 0.28 22.55
C ARG A 23 -14.92 -1.18 22.29
N GLY A 24 -14.55 -1.70 21.12
CA GLY A 24 -14.64 -3.13 20.86
C GLY A 24 -13.80 -3.91 21.88
N ASN A 25 -14.25 -5.12 22.21
CA ASN A 25 -13.45 -6.04 23.02
C ASN A 25 -12.38 -6.68 22.14
N PHE A 26 -11.23 -6.98 22.75
CA PHE A 26 -10.20 -7.85 22.19
C PHE A 26 -10.22 -9.17 22.99
N PHE A 27 -9.62 -10.22 22.45
CA PHE A 27 -9.55 -11.51 23.13
C PHE A 27 -8.16 -12.13 23.04
N GLU A 28 -7.84 -12.97 24.02
CA GLU A 28 -6.58 -13.70 24.06
C GLU A 28 -6.73 -15.06 23.38
N ILE A 29 -5.68 -15.47 22.67
CA ILE A 29 -5.58 -16.80 22.07
C ILE A 29 -4.81 -17.66 23.06
N ASP A 30 -5.47 -18.63 23.69
CA ASP A 30 -4.87 -19.46 24.74
C ASP A 30 -3.88 -20.49 24.18
N ILE A 31 -2.67 -20.04 23.86
CA ILE A 31 -1.59 -20.89 23.36
C ILE A 31 -0.81 -21.55 24.50
N ILE A 32 -0.85 -21.00 25.72
CA ILE A 32 -0.23 -21.62 26.90
C ILE A 32 -0.97 -22.90 27.27
N GLY A 33 -2.31 -22.87 27.23
CA GLY A 33 -3.14 -24.06 27.44
C GLY A 33 -3.02 -25.07 26.30
N ASP A 34 -3.07 -24.62 25.04
CA ASP A 34 -2.83 -25.46 23.86
C ASP A 34 -2.19 -24.65 22.72
N PRO A 35 -0.91 -24.89 22.41
CA PRO A 35 -0.22 -24.17 21.32
C PRO A 35 -0.91 -24.27 19.96
N ARG A 36 -1.73 -25.31 19.73
CA ARG A 36 -2.49 -25.50 18.48
C ARG A 36 -3.59 -24.47 18.29
N ASN A 37 -3.94 -23.72 19.33
CA ASN A 37 -4.90 -22.63 19.23
C ASN A 37 -4.38 -21.48 18.33
N LEU A 38 -3.06 -21.35 18.14
CA LEU A 38 -2.53 -20.38 17.19
C LEU A 38 -2.84 -20.78 15.74
N ASP A 39 -2.78 -22.06 15.40
CA ASP A 39 -3.11 -22.57 14.06
C ASP A 39 -4.58 -22.31 13.74
N LYS A 40 -5.47 -22.56 14.71
CA LYS A 40 -6.90 -22.22 14.57
C LYS A 40 -7.13 -20.73 14.40
N ALA A 41 -6.47 -19.91 15.22
CA ALA A 41 -6.57 -18.45 15.11
C ALA A 41 -6.07 -17.95 13.75
N ASN A 42 -5.02 -18.55 13.19
CA ASN A 42 -4.52 -18.22 11.85
C ASN A 42 -5.59 -18.41 10.76
N GLU A 43 -6.31 -19.53 10.81
CA GLU A 43 -7.39 -19.84 9.87
C GLU A 43 -8.62 -18.94 10.10
N GLU A 44 -9.10 -18.84 11.34
CA GLU A 44 -10.34 -18.12 11.68
C GLU A 44 -10.21 -16.60 11.49
N LEU A 45 -9.04 -16.03 11.80
CA LEU A 45 -8.78 -14.61 11.65
C LEU A 45 -8.19 -14.24 10.28
N GLY A 46 -7.84 -15.23 9.44
CA GLY A 46 -7.25 -14.99 8.12
C GLY A 46 -5.89 -14.30 8.18
N LEU A 47 -5.02 -14.72 9.11
CA LEU A 47 -3.71 -14.08 9.34
C LEU A 47 -2.66 -14.43 8.26
N ALA A 48 -2.91 -15.51 7.52
CA ALA A 48 -2.05 -15.99 6.43
C ALA A 48 -0.60 -16.29 6.85
N PHE A 49 -0.39 -16.69 8.11
CA PHE A 49 0.90 -17.17 8.59
C PHE A 49 1.27 -18.51 7.95
N ASP A 50 2.53 -18.63 7.56
CA ASP A 50 3.10 -19.91 7.15
C ASP A 50 3.60 -20.72 8.36
N GLU A 51 4.11 -21.93 8.11
CA GLU A 51 4.60 -22.81 9.16
C GLU A 51 5.76 -22.17 9.96
N SER A 52 6.61 -21.38 9.30
CA SER A 52 7.75 -20.71 9.93
C SER A 52 7.31 -19.56 10.83
N ASP A 53 6.31 -18.78 10.40
CA ASP A 53 5.66 -17.74 11.18
C ASP A 53 5.01 -18.33 12.44
N ILE A 54 4.22 -19.40 12.28
CA ILE A 54 3.57 -20.09 13.39
C ILE A 54 4.59 -20.59 14.41
N CYS A 55 5.67 -21.23 13.95
CA CYS A 55 6.75 -21.69 14.82
C CYS A 55 7.40 -20.51 15.57
N TYR A 56 7.69 -19.42 14.86
CA TYR A 56 8.31 -18.25 15.44
C TYR A 56 7.42 -17.57 16.50
N TYR A 57 6.14 -17.37 16.21
CA TYR A 57 5.22 -16.72 17.14
C TYR A 57 4.88 -17.60 18.34
N LYS A 58 4.79 -18.92 18.17
CA LYS A 58 4.71 -19.86 19.31
C LYS A 58 5.91 -19.68 20.24
N ASP A 59 7.12 -19.69 19.70
CA ASP A 59 8.33 -19.47 20.51
C ASP A 59 8.35 -18.09 21.18
N LEU A 60 7.96 -17.04 20.45
CA LEU A 60 7.91 -15.67 20.97
C LEU A 60 6.97 -15.58 22.18
N PHE A 61 5.72 -16.01 22.04
CA PHE A 61 4.72 -15.83 23.08
C PHE A 61 4.86 -16.85 24.23
N LEU A 62 5.23 -18.10 23.95
CA LEU A 62 5.40 -19.13 24.97
C LEU A 62 6.73 -19.00 25.73
N ASN A 63 7.86 -18.90 25.01
CA ASN A 63 9.18 -19.05 25.63
C ASN A 63 9.82 -17.71 25.99
N LYS A 64 9.54 -16.64 25.23
CA LYS A 64 10.19 -15.33 25.44
C LYS A 64 9.32 -14.37 26.25
N LEU A 65 8.04 -14.27 25.90
CA LEU A 65 7.10 -13.36 26.57
C LEU A 65 6.32 -14.03 27.70
N ASN A 66 6.20 -15.36 27.66
CA ASN A 66 5.50 -16.17 28.65
C ASN A 66 4.06 -15.68 28.92
N ARG A 67 3.32 -15.38 27.85
CA ARG A 67 1.90 -14.95 27.90
C ARG A 67 1.17 -15.31 26.61
N ASN A 68 -0.15 -15.33 26.66
CA ASN A 68 -0.98 -15.45 25.47
C ASN A 68 -0.91 -14.16 24.61
N PRO A 69 -0.93 -14.27 23.27
CA PRO A 69 -1.14 -13.13 22.39
C PRO A 69 -2.61 -12.71 22.38
N THR A 70 -2.85 -11.44 22.09
CA THR A 70 -4.20 -10.96 21.73
C THR A 70 -4.45 -11.06 20.24
N ASP A 71 -5.71 -11.11 19.83
CA ASP A 71 -6.13 -11.01 18.42
C ASP A 71 -5.56 -9.76 17.75
N VAL A 72 -5.57 -8.62 18.44
CA VAL A 72 -4.99 -7.36 17.95
C VAL A 72 -3.50 -7.47 17.67
N GLU A 73 -2.73 -8.10 18.56
CA GLU A 73 -1.29 -8.31 18.37
C GLU A 73 -1.00 -9.24 17.20
N LEU A 74 -1.78 -10.31 17.05
CA LEU A 74 -1.62 -11.24 15.93
C LEU A 74 -1.94 -10.58 14.59
N PHE A 75 -2.99 -9.76 14.53
CA PHE A 75 -3.31 -8.99 13.33
C PHE A 75 -2.22 -7.98 12.96
N ASP A 76 -1.67 -7.26 13.94
CA ASP A 76 -0.55 -6.33 13.70
C ASP A 76 0.68 -7.05 13.14
N LEU A 77 1.03 -8.21 13.72
CA LEU A 77 2.12 -9.06 13.25
C LEU A 77 1.88 -9.57 11.82
N ALA A 78 0.64 -9.99 11.51
CA ALA A 78 0.25 -10.43 10.17
C ALA A 78 0.40 -9.33 9.13
N GLN A 79 -0.11 -8.13 9.40
CA GLN A 79 -0.01 -7.01 8.45
C GLN A 79 1.44 -6.55 8.28
N SER A 80 2.20 -6.46 9.37
CA SER A 80 3.58 -6.02 9.38
C SER A 80 4.54 -6.99 8.67
N ASN A 81 4.26 -8.31 8.73
CA ASN A 81 5.10 -9.33 8.11
C ASN A 81 4.60 -9.83 6.74
N SER A 82 3.46 -9.33 6.26
CA SER A 82 2.96 -9.63 4.93
C SER A 82 3.97 -9.32 3.80
N GLU A 83 3.78 -9.95 2.63
CA GLU A 83 4.58 -9.67 1.43
C GLU A 83 4.56 -8.20 1.07
N HIS A 84 3.37 -7.61 1.10
CA HIS A 84 3.14 -6.22 0.76
C HIS A 84 3.94 -5.26 1.65
N SER A 85 4.11 -5.57 2.94
CA SER A 85 4.83 -4.70 3.89
C SER A 85 6.33 -4.98 3.95
N ARG A 86 6.74 -6.25 3.88
CA ARG A 86 8.13 -6.67 4.13
C ARG A 86 8.95 -6.90 2.85
N HIS A 87 8.28 -7.03 1.71
CA HIS A 87 8.87 -7.25 0.39
C HIS A 87 9.85 -8.43 0.36
N TRP A 88 9.49 -9.56 0.98
CA TRP A 88 10.37 -10.72 1.08
C TRP A 88 10.72 -11.32 -0.29
N PHE A 89 9.83 -11.26 -1.28
CA PHE A 89 10.15 -11.67 -2.66
C PHE A 89 11.35 -10.91 -3.25
N PHE A 90 11.42 -9.61 -2.98
CA PHE A 90 12.52 -8.74 -3.41
C PHE A 90 13.77 -8.82 -2.51
N ARG A 91 13.68 -9.48 -1.34
CA ARG A 91 14.81 -9.73 -0.43
C ARG A 91 15.33 -11.17 -0.51
N GLY A 92 14.56 -12.07 -1.11
CA GLY A 92 14.88 -13.48 -1.22
C GLY A 92 16.13 -13.73 -2.07
N ARG A 93 16.80 -14.86 -1.78
CA ARG A 93 17.88 -15.37 -2.61
C ARG A 93 17.29 -15.96 -3.89
N LEU A 94 17.84 -15.57 -5.04
CA LEU A 94 17.42 -16.08 -6.34
C LEU A 94 18.41 -17.15 -6.81
N TYR A 95 17.91 -18.35 -7.09
CA TYR A 95 18.67 -19.42 -7.74
C TYR A 95 18.10 -19.61 -9.15
N VAL A 96 18.95 -19.59 -10.17
CA VAL A 96 18.56 -19.88 -11.56
C VAL A 96 19.50 -20.97 -12.04
N ASP A 97 18.92 -22.08 -12.51
CA ASP A 97 19.67 -23.27 -12.96
C ASP A 97 20.62 -23.83 -11.89
N GLY A 98 20.19 -23.77 -10.62
CA GLY A 98 20.97 -24.24 -9.46
C GLY A 98 22.05 -23.27 -8.97
N GLU A 99 22.29 -22.16 -9.69
CA GLU A 99 23.28 -21.16 -9.30
C GLU A 99 22.66 -19.95 -8.60
N GLU A 100 23.23 -19.54 -7.48
CA GLU A 100 22.79 -18.34 -6.77
C GLU A 100 23.14 -17.08 -7.56
N ARG A 101 22.13 -16.31 -7.92
CA ARG A 101 22.29 -15.00 -8.54
C ARG A 101 22.50 -13.96 -7.43
N LYS A 102 23.74 -13.47 -7.31
CA LYS A 102 24.11 -12.34 -6.44
C LYS A 102 23.62 -11.01 -7.03
N VAL A 103 22.31 -10.89 -7.24
CA VAL A 103 21.67 -9.62 -7.60
C VAL A 103 21.04 -9.07 -6.32
N ASN A 104 21.43 -7.87 -5.91
CA ASN A 104 20.75 -7.19 -4.82
C ASN A 104 19.37 -6.77 -5.34
N ARG A 105 18.34 -7.62 -5.20
CA ARG A 105 17.00 -7.41 -5.76
C ARG A 105 16.26 -6.18 -5.22
N PHE A 106 16.65 -5.66 -4.05
CA PHE A 106 16.23 -4.33 -3.56
C PHE A 106 16.77 -3.20 -4.44
N ARG A 107 17.91 -3.44 -5.08
CA ARG A 107 18.51 -2.65 -6.14
C ARG A 107 18.42 -3.44 -7.46
N PHE A 108 17.21 -3.64 -7.97
CA PHE A 108 17.03 -3.49 -9.43
C PHE A 108 17.29 -2.03 -9.85
N ASP A 109 18.39 -1.48 -9.36
CA ASP A 109 18.91 -0.22 -9.80
C ASP A 109 19.84 -0.55 -10.95
N ILE A 110 19.21 -0.98 -12.05
CA ILE A 110 19.85 -1.12 -13.36
C ILE A 110 20.48 0.23 -13.77
N SER A 111 20.14 1.31 -13.07
CA SER A 111 20.52 2.68 -13.38
C SER A 111 21.44 3.39 -12.36
N LEU A 112 21.75 2.83 -11.19
CA LEU A 112 22.57 3.52 -10.17
C LEU A 112 23.96 3.87 -10.72
N PRO A 113 24.67 2.94 -11.40
CA PRO A 113 25.97 3.26 -11.97
C PRO A 113 25.84 4.37 -13.03
N PHE A 114 24.82 4.28 -13.88
CA PHE A 114 24.56 5.24 -14.96
C PHE A 114 24.30 6.65 -14.42
N PHE A 115 23.41 6.82 -13.44
CA PHE A 115 23.06 8.15 -12.93
C PHE A 115 24.11 8.76 -11.99
N VAL A 116 24.91 7.93 -11.29
CA VAL A 116 26.07 8.39 -10.50
C VAL A 116 27.19 8.88 -11.43
N GLU A 117 27.42 8.20 -12.55
CA GLU A 117 28.45 8.55 -13.53
C GLU A 117 28.21 9.92 -14.18
N PHE A 118 26.95 10.28 -14.45
CA PHE A 118 26.61 11.61 -15.00
C PHE A 118 26.54 12.73 -13.94
N GLY A 119 26.82 12.46 -12.65
CA GLY A 119 26.84 13.47 -11.59
C GLY A 119 25.47 14.01 -11.15
N TRP A 120 24.38 13.35 -11.56
CA TRP A 120 23.00 13.69 -11.16
C TRP A 120 22.65 13.17 -9.77
N LEU A 121 23.45 12.23 -9.26
CA LEU A 121 23.26 11.58 -7.96
C LEU A 121 24.54 11.68 -7.13
N LYS A 122 24.45 12.16 -5.88
CA LYS A 122 25.46 11.87 -4.87
C LYS A 122 24.97 10.69 -4.03
N GLY A 123 25.86 9.72 -3.79
CA GLY A 123 25.56 8.52 -2.99
C GLY A 123 25.04 8.92 -1.61
N GLY A 124 23.73 8.81 -1.41
CA GLY A 124 23.01 9.30 -0.23
C GLY A 124 21.64 9.91 -0.56
N ASP A 125 21.43 10.37 -1.81
CA ASP A 125 20.24 11.15 -2.21
C ASP A 125 18.95 10.31 -2.42
N PHE A 126 19.03 8.98 -2.40
CA PHE A 126 17.92 8.14 -2.91
C PHE A 126 16.79 7.83 -1.91
N HIS A 127 17.02 7.98 -0.61
CA HIS A 127 16.04 7.60 0.41
C HIS A 127 15.77 8.72 1.40
N ALA A 128 14.85 9.62 1.05
CA ALA A 128 14.35 10.68 1.94
C ALA A 128 13.12 10.21 2.75
N GLY A 129 13.12 8.95 3.19
CA GLY A 129 11.95 8.30 3.78
C GLY A 129 11.04 7.71 2.70
N TYR A 130 9.80 8.20 2.61
CA TYR A 130 8.74 7.65 1.75
C TYR A 130 8.88 7.90 0.24
N SER A 131 9.83 8.75 -0.18
CA SER A 131 10.09 9.05 -1.59
C SER A 131 11.58 9.15 -1.86
N SER A 132 11.96 8.99 -3.13
CA SER A 132 13.29 9.38 -3.59
C SER A 132 13.36 10.88 -3.82
N ALA A 133 14.57 11.43 -3.77
CA ALA A 133 14.81 12.85 -4.02
C ALA A 133 16.02 13.04 -4.95
N ILE A 134 15.98 14.09 -5.75
CA ILE A 134 17.13 14.56 -6.53
C ILE A 134 17.39 16.03 -6.23
N ARG A 135 18.62 16.47 -6.47
CA ARG A 135 18.97 17.87 -6.37
C ARG A 135 18.16 18.68 -7.39
N GLY A 136 17.36 19.62 -6.89
CA GLY A 136 16.68 20.58 -7.75
C GLY A 136 17.43 21.91 -7.79
N PHE A 137 16.68 23.00 -7.88
CA PHE A 137 17.21 24.32 -8.23
C PHE A 137 16.58 25.43 -7.38
N ASP A 138 17.24 26.59 -7.41
CA ASP A 138 16.73 27.79 -6.78
C ASP A 138 15.40 28.20 -7.43
N SER A 139 14.37 28.36 -6.61
CA SER A 139 13.03 28.78 -7.03
C SER A 139 12.58 29.99 -6.22
N LEU A 140 11.75 30.83 -6.82
CA LEU A 140 11.12 31.96 -6.14
C LEU A 140 9.70 31.55 -5.73
N LEU A 141 9.40 31.55 -4.43
CA LEU A 141 8.09 31.17 -3.91
C LEU A 141 7.47 32.29 -3.08
N LEU A 142 6.14 32.32 -3.04
CA LEU A 142 5.39 33.16 -2.12
C LEU A 142 5.28 32.47 -0.76
N PHE A 143 5.69 33.17 0.29
CA PHE A 143 5.52 32.74 1.67
C PHE A 143 4.69 33.76 2.45
N PRO A 144 3.80 33.33 3.35
CA PRO A 144 3.17 34.24 4.29
C PRO A 144 4.23 34.77 5.27
N SER A 145 4.13 36.05 5.64
CA SER A 145 4.99 36.61 6.69
C SER A 145 4.72 36.00 8.07
N ASN A 146 3.50 35.50 8.30
CA ASN A 146 3.15 34.69 9.46
C ASN A 146 2.15 33.58 9.06
N PRO A 147 2.51 32.29 9.18
CA PRO A 147 1.63 31.19 8.77
C PRO A 147 0.46 30.92 9.75
N THR A 148 0.42 31.54 10.92
CA THR A 148 -0.63 31.30 11.93
C THR A 148 -1.78 32.31 11.88
N THR A 149 -1.69 33.34 11.03
CA THR A 149 -2.71 34.38 10.89
C THR A 149 -2.73 34.96 9.47
N THR A 150 -3.77 35.71 9.13
CA THR A 150 -3.84 36.46 7.88
C THR A 150 -2.67 37.44 7.81
N SER A 151 -1.81 37.28 6.81
CA SER A 151 -0.62 38.11 6.64
C SER A 151 -0.29 38.32 5.16
N ALA A 152 0.54 39.34 4.88
CA ALA A 152 1.02 39.60 3.53
C ALA A 152 1.92 38.46 3.04
N MET A 153 1.88 38.22 1.73
CA MET A 153 2.76 37.26 1.06
C MET A 153 4.01 37.99 0.56
N HIS A 154 5.19 37.38 0.69
CA HIS A 154 6.44 37.90 0.15
C HIS A 154 7.17 36.82 -0.67
N LEU A 155 7.91 37.27 -1.68
CA LEU A 155 8.72 36.39 -2.50
C LEU A 155 10.01 36.04 -1.77
N ARG A 156 10.34 34.74 -1.74
CA ARG A 156 11.58 34.24 -1.16
C ARG A 156 12.24 33.27 -2.12
N LYS A 157 13.54 33.47 -2.36
CA LYS A 157 14.37 32.54 -3.12
C LYS A 157 14.75 31.37 -2.21
N VAL A 158 14.41 30.16 -2.62
CA VAL A 158 14.67 28.92 -1.86
C VAL A 158 15.16 27.82 -2.79
N LEU A 159 16.10 26.99 -2.35
CA LEU A 159 16.47 25.77 -3.05
C LEU A 159 15.35 24.74 -2.88
N ARG A 160 14.76 24.26 -3.99
CA ARG A 160 13.75 23.19 -3.97
C ARG A 160 14.33 21.93 -4.57
N HIS A 161 14.33 20.86 -3.79
CA HIS A 161 14.60 19.51 -4.30
C HIS A 161 13.36 18.92 -4.95
N ILE A 162 13.56 17.97 -5.87
CA ILE A 162 12.47 17.28 -6.55
C ILE A 162 12.36 15.88 -5.95
N THR A 163 11.16 15.51 -5.53
CA THR A 163 10.84 14.15 -5.10
C THR A 163 10.09 13.44 -6.20
N TYR A 164 10.31 12.13 -6.33
CA TYR A 164 9.58 11.29 -7.25
C TYR A 164 9.25 9.96 -6.58
N SER A 165 8.03 9.51 -6.74
CA SER A 165 7.59 8.22 -6.23
C SER A 165 6.38 7.76 -7.03
N ALA A 166 6.22 6.45 -7.12
CA ALA A 166 5.09 5.80 -7.76
C ALA A 166 4.62 4.66 -6.88
N GLU A 167 3.31 4.44 -6.85
CA GLU A 167 2.67 3.35 -6.12
C GLU A 167 1.59 2.76 -7.02
N THR A 168 1.15 1.55 -6.68
CA THR A 168 0.07 0.86 -7.38
C THR A 168 -0.98 0.45 -6.37
N HIS A 169 -2.26 0.47 -6.74
CA HIS A 169 -3.36 0.11 -5.84
C HIS A 169 -4.27 -0.95 -6.49
N ASN A 170 -3.63 -2.02 -6.99
CA ASN A 170 -4.21 -2.94 -7.96
C ASN A 170 -5.40 -3.75 -7.40
N PHE A 171 -5.17 -4.51 -6.32
CA PHE A 171 -6.19 -5.43 -5.80
C PHE A 171 -7.47 -4.71 -5.33
N PRO A 172 -7.41 -3.61 -4.55
CA PRO A 172 -8.64 -2.91 -4.16
C PRO A 172 -9.35 -2.24 -5.35
N THR A 173 -8.60 -1.80 -6.37
CA THR A 173 -9.19 -1.26 -7.60
C THR A 173 -9.88 -2.35 -8.42
N ALA A 174 -9.38 -3.59 -8.40
CA ALA A 174 -10.05 -4.73 -9.02
C ALA A 174 -11.39 -5.05 -8.33
N ILE A 175 -11.53 -4.81 -7.03
CA ILE A 175 -12.79 -5.02 -6.30
C ILE A 175 -13.75 -3.84 -6.51
N CYS A 176 -13.31 -2.63 -6.16
CA CYS A 176 -14.12 -1.41 -6.14
C CYS A 176 -13.35 -0.26 -6.80
N PRO A 177 -13.49 -0.06 -8.13
CA PRO A 177 -12.53 0.71 -8.90
C PRO A 177 -12.37 2.17 -8.50
N PHE A 178 -13.48 2.88 -8.28
CA PHE A 178 -13.44 4.29 -7.91
C PHE A 178 -12.76 4.50 -6.55
N GLN A 179 -13.16 3.73 -5.54
CA GLN A 179 -12.61 3.81 -4.19
C GLN A 179 -11.15 3.36 -4.18
N GLY A 180 -10.81 2.26 -4.86
CA GLY A 180 -9.44 1.78 -4.95
C GLY A 180 -8.49 2.78 -5.63
N ALA A 181 -8.91 3.38 -6.75
CA ALA A 181 -8.12 4.39 -7.44
C ALA A 181 -7.96 5.66 -6.58
N THR A 182 -9.04 6.14 -5.96
CA THR A 182 -8.98 7.36 -5.12
C THR A 182 -8.14 7.19 -3.86
N THR A 183 -8.20 6.04 -3.18
CA THR A 183 -7.34 5.77 -2.02
C THR A 183 -5.88 5.57 -2.43
N GLY A 184 -5.62 4.98 -3.59
CA GLY A 184 -4.28 4.87 -4.17
C GLY A 184 -3.66 6.23 -4.46
N THR A 185 -4.38 7.11 -5.16
CA THR A 185 -3.95 8.50 -5.36
C THR A 185 -3.76 9.22 -4.03
N GLY A 186 -4.73 9.12 -3.11
CA GLY A 186 -4.67 9.77 -1.81
C GLY A 186 -3.49 9.31 -0.95
N GLY A 187 -3.15 8.01 -0.98
CA GLY A 187 -1.95 7.46 -0.33
C GLY A 187 -0.68 8.12 -0.87
N ARG A 188 -0.58 8.19 -2.19
CA ARG A 188 0.58 8.78 -2.85
C ARG A 188 0.76 10.28 -2.54
N ILE A 189 -0.34 11.02 -2.47
CA ILE A 189 -0.31 12.43 -2.03
C ILE A 189 0.20 12.52 -0.58
N ARG A 190 -0.29 11.66 0.32
CA ARG A 190 0.12 11.67 1.74
C ARG A 190 1.59 11.38 1.91
N ASP A 191 2.16 10.36 1.26
CA ASP A 191 3.58 10.11 1.51
C ASP A 191 4.48 11.14 0.83
N THR A 192 3.98 11.85 -0.19
CA THR A 192 4.68 13.01 -0.73
C THR A 192 4.76 14.07 0.36
N HIS A 193 3.64 14.43 0.98
CA HIS A 193 3.63 15.36 2.11
C HIS A 193 4.46 14.90 3.31
N ALA A 194 4.51 13.58 3.58
CA ALA A 194 5.28 13.01 4.67
C ALA A 194 6.79 12.82 4.37
N THR A 195 7.25 13.16 3.17
CA THR A 195 8.68 13.04 2.81
C THR A 195 9.52 14.06 3.60
N GLY A 196 10.60 13.58 4.26
CA GLY A 196 11.46 14.41 5.11
C GLY A 196 10.73 15.03 6.31
N ARG A 197 10.66 16.36 6.36
CA ARG A 197 9.97 17.14 7.41
C ARG A 197 8.72 17.84 6.89
N GLY A 198 8.20 17.39 5.75
CA GLY A 198 7.18 18.09 4.99
C GLY A 198 7.67 18.34 3.58
N SER A 199 6.91 17.86 2.60
CA SER A 199 7.07 18.23 1.20
C SER A 199 5.71 18.64 0.62
N HIS A 200 5.69 19.04 -0.65
CA HIS A 200 4.48 19.54 -1.31
C HIS A 200 4.39 18.88 -2.68
N GLU A 201 3.19 18.44 -3.04
CA GLU A 201 2.92 17.91 -4.36
C GLU A 201 2.90 19.03 -5.40
N ILE A 202 3.43 18.73 -6.59
CA ILE A 202 3.44 19.66 -7.73
C ILE A 202 2.63 19.11 -8.91
N ALA A 203 2.76 17.81 -9.17
CA ALA A 203 2.06 17.12 -10.25
C ALA A 203 1.92 15.64 -9.92
N GLY A 204 0.85 15.03 -10.41
CA GLY A 204 0.59 13.59 -10.34
C GLY A 204 0.45 12.99 -11.73
N VAL A 205 0.78 11.70 -11.86
CA VAL A 205 0.58 10.89 -13.07
C VAL A 205 -0.21 9.65 -12.66
N ALA A 206 -1.19 9.27 -13.49
CA ALA A 206 -1.95 8.04 -13.33
C ALA A 206 -1.71 7.11 -14.51
N GLY A 207 -1.62 5.81 -14.24
CA GLY A 207 -1.47 4.76 -15.25
C GLY A 207 -2.46 3.64 -14.97
N TYR A 208 -3.08 3.13 -16.03
CA TYR A 208 -4.06 2.06 -15.97
C TYR A 208 -3.67 0.96 -16.95
N SER A 209 -3.82 -0.29 -16.53
CA SER A 209 -3.70 -1.47 -17.37
C SER A 209 -4.86 -2.39 -17.04
N PHE A 210 -5.62 -2.80 -18.05
CA PHE A 210 -6.83 -3.61 -17.91
C PHE A 210 -6.95 -4.59 -19.08
N GLY A 211 -7.76 -5.62 -18.90
CA GLY A 211 -8.06 -6.60 -19.95
C GLY A 211 -9.03 -6.07 -21.02
N ASN A 212 -9.58 -6.99 -21.81
CA ASN A 212 -10.57 -6.67 -22.86
C ASN A 212 -11.76 -5.87 -22.30
N LEU A 213 -12.19 -4.83 -23.02
CA LEU A 213 -13.17 -3.87 -22.51
C LEU A 213 -14.61 -4.35 -22.69
N HIS A 214 -14.90 -5.16 -23.71
CA HIS A 214 -16.24 -5.61 -24.04
C HIS A 214 -17.25 -4.45 -24.06
N LEU A 215 -16.95 -3.43 -24.86
CA LEU A 215 -17.81 -2.26 -24.99
C LEU A 215 -19.14 -2.67 -25.63
N PRO A 216 -20.29 -2.23 -25.09
CA PRO A 216 -21.59 -2.50 -25.70
C PRO A 216 -21.61 -2.02 -27.15
N ASP A 217 -22.09 -2.89 -28.05
CA ASP A 217 -22.19 -2.63 -29.49
C ASP A 217 -20.86 -2.31 -30.20
N TYR A 218 -19.71 -2.61 -29.56
CA TYR A 218 -18.38 -2.32 -30.10
C TYR A 218 -17.38 -3.44 -29.79
N ARG A 219 -17.70 -4.64 -30.28
CA ARG A 219 -16.86 -5.83 -30.14
C ARG A 219 -15.65 -5.79 -31.05
N MET A 220 -14.47 -6.06 -30.49
CA MET A 220 -13.24 -6.19 -31.26
C MET A 220 -12.91 -7.67 -31.55
N PRO A 221 -12.25 -7.99 -32.69
CA PRO A 221 -11.96 -9.39 -33.06
C PRO A 221 -11.07 -10.17 -32.09
N TRP A 222 -10.30 -9.49 -31.24
CA TRP A 222 -9.38 -10.08 -30.26
C TRP A 222 -9.96 -10.17 -28.85
N GLU A 223 -11.22 -9.77 -28.64
CA GLU A 223 -11.85 -9.86 -27.33
C GLU A 223 -12.30 -11.30 -27.04
N ASP A 224 -11.70 -11.90 -26.01
CA ASP A 224 -12.02 -13.25 -25.53
C ASP A 224 -13.35 -13.26 -24.76
N GLU A 225 -14.20 -14.26 -24.98
CA GLU A 225 -15.53 -14.37 -24.36
C GLU A 225 -15.51 -15.09 -22.99
N ASP A 226 -14.36 -15.15 -22.33
CA ASP A 226 -14.21 -15.84 -21.06
C ASP A 226 -15.02 -15.18 -19.95
N GLU A 227 -15.60 -16.00 -19.06
CA GLU A 227 -16.36 -15.49 -17.92
C GLU A 227 -15.45 -14.77 -16.94
N TYR A 228 -15.71 -13.48 -16.73
CA TYR A 228 -14.94 -12.68 -15.79
C TYR A 228 -15.30 -13.03 -14.34
N PRO A 229 -14.33 -13.21 -13.42
CA PRO A 229 -14.61 -13.59 -12.04
C PRO A 229 -15.58 -12.62 -11.36
N CYS A 230 -16.64 -13.15 -10.74
CA CYS A 230 -17.71 -12.34 -10.14
C CYS A 230 -17.25 -11.46 -8.97
N ALA A 231 -16.15 -11.83 -8.31
CA ALA A 231 -15.57 -11.07 -7.20
C ALA A 231 -14.83 -9.80 -7.68
N PHE A 232 -14.49 -9.70 -8.96
CA PHE A 232 -13.78 -8.56 -9.54
C PHE A 232 -14.69 -7.73 -10.44
N SER A 233 -14.49 -6.43 -10.40
CA SER A 233 -15.08 -5.49 -11.34
C SER A 233 -14.54 -5.75 -12.76
N HIS A 234 -15.47 -5.94 -13.69
CA HIS A 234 -15.14 -6.09 -15.12
C HIS A 234 -14.30 -4.89 -15.62
N PRO A 235 -13.33 -5.07 -16.54
CA PRO A 235 -12.49 -3.98 -17.07
C PRO A 235 -13.26 -2.74 -17.54
N ASN A 236 -14.41 -2.95 -18.19
CA ASN A 236 -15.34 -1.89 -18.60
C ASN A 236 -15.83 -0.96 -17.46
N ASN A 237 -15.84 -1.46 -16.22
CA ASN A 237 -16.25 -0.70 -15.03
C ASN A 237 -15.06 -0.03 -14.32
N VAL A 238 -13.83 -0.43 -14.65
CA VAL A 238 -12.60 0.15 -14.10
C VAL A 238 -12.21 1.43 -14.85
N ARG A 239 -12.63 1.56 -16.12
CA ARG A 239 -12.37 2.76 -16.91
C ARG A 239 -13.01 4.00 -16.26
N LEU A 240 -12.28 5.10 -16.28
CA LEU A 240 -12.78 6.43 -15.93
C LEU A 240 -13.64 7.01 -17.06
#